data_AF-A0A9E1HJ81-F1
#
_entry.id   AF-A0A9E1HJ81-F1
#
_cell.length_a   1.000
_cell.length_b   1.000
_cell.length_c   1.000
_cell.angle_alpha   90.00
_cell.angle_beta   90.00
_cell.angle_gamma   90.00
#
_symmetry.space_group_name_H-M   'P 1'
#
loop_
_entity.id
_entity.type
_entity.pdbx_description
1 polymer ?
#
loop_
_entity_poly.entity_id
_entity_poly.type
_entity_poly.pdbx_seq_one_letter_code
_entity_poly.pdbx_strand_id
1 'polypeptide(L)' 'MEIKHMNSLTLAYVGDAIYEVYIRQYLTTVKKIVKVKELQKEAVKYVSARGQAKILKEWIDNNLLTEEEMEVMMRARNH' A
#
# COMPACT_ATOMS: atom_id res chain seq x y z
N MET A 1 20.02 -5.03 2.04
CA MET A 1 19.59 -4.01 1.06
C MET A 1 19.60 -2.66 1.76
N GLU A 2 20.38 -1.69 1.29
CA GLU A 2 20.29 -0.33 1.82
C GLU A 2 19.09 0.39 1.19
N ILE A 3 17.94 0.28 1.86
CA ILE A 3 16.66 0.81 1.39
C ILE A 3 16.66 2.34 1.29
N LYS A 4 17.48 3.02 2.10
CA LYS A 4 17.56 4.48 2.15
C LYS A 4 18.09 5.14 0.87
N HIS A 5 18.86 4.40 0.05
CA HIS A 5 19.46 4.90 -1.19
C HIS A 5 18.70 4.48 -2.46
N MET A 6 17.63 3.71 -2.35
CA MET A 6 16.80 3.37 -3.51
C MET A 6 15.96 4.57 -3.95
N ASN A 7 15.84 4.75 -5.28
CA ASN A 7 14.94 5.76 -5.83
C ASN A 7 13.48 5.41 -5.52
N SER A 8 12.60 6.42 -5.53
CA SER A 8 11.20 6.27 -5.15
C SER A 8 10.45 5.23 -5.98
N LEU A 9 10.78 5.09 -7.27
CA LEU A 9 10.11 4.14 -8.16
C LEU A 9 10.46 2.68 -7.82
N THR A 10 11.73 2.41 -7.51
CA THR A 10 12.16 1.08 -7.05
C THR A 10 11.52 0.73 -5.70
N LEU A 11 11.41 1.69 -4.79
CA LEU A 11 10.69 1.50 -3.53
C LEU A 11 9.20 1.20 -3.75
N ALA A 12 8.54 1.94 -4.65
CA ALA A 12 7.15 1.69 -5.01
C ALA A 12 6.96 0.30 -5.63
N TYR A 13 7.87 -0.13 -6.51
CA TYR A 13 7.82 -1.47 -7.13
C TYR A 13 7.87 -2.59 -6.09
N VAL A 14 8.77 -2.50 -5.11
CA VAL A 14 8.86 -3.48 -4.02
C VAL A 14 7.66 -3.37 -3.08
N GLY A 15 7.25 -2.14 -2.75
CA GLY A 15 6.12 -1.86 -1.87
C GLY A 15 4.79 -2.38 -2.40
N ASP A 16 4.56 -2.31 -3.71
CA ASP A 16 3.35 -2.84 -4.35
C ASP A 16 3.22 -4.36 -4.15
N ALA A 17 4.31 -5.11 -4.36
CA ALA A 17 4.34 -6.54 -4.13
C ALA A 17 4.11 -6.92 -2.66
N ILE A 18 4.74 -6.19 -1.74
CA ILE A 18 4.55 -6.40 -0.29
C ILE A 18 3.09 -6.14 0.09
N TYR A 19 2.54 -4.99 -0.32
CA TYR A 19 1.18 -4.59 0.01
C TYR A 19 0.13 -5.57 -0.56
N GLU A 20 0.32 -6.04 -1.79
CA GLU A 20 -0.54 -7.06 -2.40
C GLU A 20 -0.62 -8.33 -1.55
N VAL A 21 0.51 -8.83 -1.05
CA VAL A 21 0.56 -10.02 -0.18
C VAL A 21 -0.19 -9.76 1.12
N TYR A 22 0.05 -8.63 1.78
CA TYR A 22 -0.65 -8.28 3.03
C TYR A 22 -2.15 -8.20 2.85
N ILE A 23 -2.64 -7.57 1.77
CA ILE A 23 -4.06 -7.48 1.48
C ILE A 23 -4.66 -8.86 1.21
N ARG A 24 -4.01 -9.70 0.39
CA ARG A 24 -4.50 -11.07 0.14
C ARG A 24 -4.54 -11.90 1.42
N GLN A 25 -3.54 -11.77 2.28
CA GLN A 25 -3.51 -12.45 3.58
C GLN A 25 -4.64 -11.94 4.49
N TYR A 26 -4.86 -10.63 4.56
CA TYR A 26 -5.96 -10.05 5.33
C TYR A 26 -7.33 -10.56 4.85
N LEU A 27 -7.56 -10.60 3.53
CA LEU A 27 -8.82 -11.05 2.96
C LEU A 27 -9.08 -12.54 3.20
N THR A 28 -8.05 -13.37 3.16
CA THR A 28 -8.18 -14.82 3.38
C THR A 28 -8.28 -15.18 4.86
N THR A 29 -7.47 -14.57 5.72
CA THR A 29 -7.36 -14.95 7.14
C THR A 29 -8.34 -14.20 8.04
N VAL A 30 -8.53 -12.90 7.81
CA VAL A 30 -9.38 -12.04 8.65
C VAL A 30 -10.80 -11.96 8.09
N LYS A 31 -10.94 -11.66 6.78
CA LYS A 31 -12.26 -11.61 6.13
C LYS A 31 -12.82 -12.99 5.76
N LYS A 32 -12.01 -14.05 5.86
CA LYS A 32 -12.39 -15.45 5.59
C LYS A 32 -13.00 -15.66 4.20
N ILE A 33 -12.56 -14.90 3.20
CA ILE A 33 -13.00 -15.05 1.82
C ILE A 33 -12.24 -16.22 1.20
N VAL A 34 -12.97 -17.22 0.73
CA VAL A 34 -12.39 -18.46 0.18
C VAL A 34 -12.50 -18.56 -1.34
N LYS A 35 -13.39 -17.79 -1.97
CA LYS A 35 -13.58 -17.81 -3.43
C LYS A 35 -12.63 -16.83 -4.11
N VAL A 36 -11.79 -17.33 -5.02
CA VAL A 36 -10.77 -16.53 -5.73
C VAL A 36 -11.36 -15.33 -6.47
N LYS A 37 -12.53 -15.49 -7.12
CA LYS A 37 -13.20 -14.38 -7.82
C LYS A 37 -13.61 -13.25 -6.87
N GLU A 38 -14.04 -13.59 -5.66
CA GLU A 38 -14.41 -12.61 -4.63
C GLU A 38 -13.15 -11.98 -4.02
N LEU A 39 -12.09 -12.76 -3.79
CA LEU A 39 -10.79 -12.24 -3.35
C LEU A 39 -10.26 -11.18 -4.30
N GLN A 40 -10.25 -11.45 -5.61
CA GLN A 40 -9.78 -10.49 -6.61
C GLN A 40 -10.61 -9.21 -6.58
N LYS A 41 -11.94 -9.33 -6.55
CA LYS A 41 -12.85 -8.19 -6.49
C LYS A 41 -12.63 -7.33 -5.25
N GLU A 42 -12.42 -7.95 -4.10
CA GLU A 42 -12.17 -7.24 -2.85
C GLU A 42 -10.76 -6.65 -2.79
N ALA A 43 -9.73 -7.37 -3.24
CA ALA A 43 -8.34 -6.90 -3.26
C ALA A 43 -8.20 -5.59 -4.06
N VAL A 44 -8.83 -5.50 -5.24
CA VAL A 44 -8.81 -4.30 -6.10
C VAL A 44 -9.24 -3.02 -5.35
N LYS A 45 -10.12 -3.12 -4.35
CA LYS A 45 -10.54 -1.95 -3.55
C LYS A 45 -9.40 -1.36 -2.71
N TYR A 46 -8.41 -2.17 -2.35
CA TYR A 46 -7.26 -1.78 -1.56
C TYR A 46 -6.05 -1.46 -2.44
N VAL A 47 -5.75 -2.33 -3.41
CA VAL A 47 -4.48 -2.32 -4.15
C VAL A 47 -4.52 -1.44 -5.39
N SER A 48 -5.70 -1.05 -5.87
CA SER A 48 -5.79 -0.06 -6.96
C SER A 48 -5.22 1.29 -6.53
N ALA A 49 -4.73 2.07 -7.50
CA ALA A 49 -4.22 3.42 -7.25
C ALA A 49 -5.23 4.30 -6.47
N ARG A 50 -6.54 4.18 -6.78
CA ARG A 50 -7.59 4.90 -6.05
C ARG A 50 -7.76 4.41 -4.61
N GLY A 51 -7.65 3.09 -4.39
CA GLY A 51 -7.71 2.48 -3.06
C GLY A 51 -6.55 2.95 -2.18
N GLN A 52 -5.32 2.84 -2.71
CA GLN A 52 -4.10 3.29 -2.03
C GLN A 52 -4.14 4.79 -1.74
N ALA A 53 -4.55 5.63 -2.71
CA ALA A 53 -4.68 7.07 -2.51
C ALA A 53 -5.70 7.44 -1.43
N LYS A 54 -6.81 6.70 -1.34
CA LYS A 54 -7.81 6.90 -0.29
C LYS A 54 -7.24 6.60 1.09
N ILE A 55 -6.58 5.44 1.25
CA ILE A 55 -5.98 5.01 2.52
C ILE A 55 -4.89 6.00 2.96
N LEU A 56 -4.00 6.38 2.03
CA LEU A 56 -2.95 7.35 2.32
C LEU A 56 -3.53 8.69 2.77
N LYS A 57 -4.58 9.18 2.10
CA LYS A 57 -5.28 10.40 2.51
C LYS A 57 -5.83 10.26 3.94
N GLU A 58 -6.49 9.15 4.26
CA GLU A 58 -7.00 8.90 5.62
C GLU A 58 -5.86 8.90 6.65
N TRP A 59 -4.69 8.34 6.34
CA TRP A 59 -3.54 8.36 7.24
C TRP A 59 -2.99 9.77 7.48
N ILE A 60 -2.92 10.59 6.43
CA ILE A 60 -2.52 11.99 6.52
C ILE A 60 -3.53 12.79 7.35
N ASP A 61 -4.82 12.68 7.04
CA ASP A 61 -5.89 13.42 7.72
C ASP A 61 -5.97 13.08 9.23
N ASN A 62 -5.51 11.89 9.63
CA ASN A 62 -5.49 11.42 11.02
C ASN A 62 -4.10 11.48 11.68
N ASN A 63 -3.10 12.12 11.07
CA ASN A 63 -1.72 12.21 11.59
C ASN A 63 -1.11 10.86 11.99
N LEU A 64 -1.34 9.81 11.18
CA LEU A 64 -0.84 8.45 11.45
C LEU A 64 0.57 8.20 10.92
N LEU A 65 1.13 9.15 10.16
CA LEU A 65 2.47 9.06 9.61
C LEU A 65 3.45 9.87 10.44
N THR A 66 4.63 9.32 10.66
CA THR A 66 5.78 10.06 11.20
C THR A 66 6.33 11.06 10.20
N GLU A 67 7.18 11.98 10.66
CA GLU A 67 7.87 12.95 9.78
C GLU A 67 8.70 12.24 8.70
N GLU A 68 9.45 11.19 9.05
CA GLU A 68 10.26 10.41 8.10
C GLU A 68 9.39 9.74 7.02
N GLU A 69 8.24 9.16 7.41
CA GLU A 69 7.32 8.53 6.44
C GLU A 69 6.66 9.56 5.52
N MET A 70 6.35 10.75 6.03
CA MET A 70 5.82 11.86 5.24
C MET A 70 6.85 12.32 4.20
N GLU A 71 8.13 12.43 4.56
CA GLU A 71 9.20 12.78 3.63
C GLU A 71 9.34 11.76 2.50
N VAL A 72 9.29 10.45 2.82
CA VAL A 72 9.33 9.38 1.81
C VAL A 72 8.15 9.51 0.84
N MET A 73 6.95 9.77 1.36
CA MET A 73 5.74 9.97 0.54
C MET A 73 5.87 11.17 -0.40
N MET A 74 6.35 12.31 0.12
CA MET A 74 6.54 13.53 -0.69
C MET A 74 7.59 13.31 -1.78
N ARG A 75 8.68 12.60 -1.47
CA ARG A 75 9.70 12.21 -2.46
C ARG A 75 9.16 11.28 -3.54
N ALA A 76 8.16 10.44 -3.22
CA ALA A 76 7.52 9.57 -4.20
C ALA A 76 6.58 10.31 -5.16
N ARG A 77 5.97 11.42 -4.73
CA ARG A 77 5.07 12.23 -5.57
C ARG A 77 5.79 13.15 -6.56
N ASN A 78 7.03 13.52 -6.26
CA ASN A 78 7.83 14.44 -7.06
C ASN A 78 8.69 13.74 -8.13
N HIS A 79 8.44 12.45 -8.38
CA HIS A 79 9.26 11.58 -9.23
C HIS A 79 8.50 11.05 -10.45
#